data_AF-B3SZV2-F1
#
_entry.id   AF-B3SZV2-F1
#
_cell.length_a   1.000
_cell.length_b   1.000
_cell.length_c   1.000
_cell.angle_alpha   90.00
_cell.angle_beta   90.00
_cell.angle_gamma   90.00
#
_symmetry.space_group_name_H-M   'P 1'
#
loop_
_entity.id
_entity.type
_entity.pdbx_description
1 polymer ?
#
loop_
_entity_poly.entity_id
_entity_poly.type
_entity_poly.pdbx_seq_one_letter_code
_entity_poly.pdbx_strand_id
1 'polypeptide(L)'
;MKTLLALLLPCTLYASEPTELNYKTAYLWQWVTACAQVMAPEFERQGMPRHFAMNWAVTGCSCVIDGFRRDYPFESIIQLTSEERRAAGAFYADQCGKGEITL
;
A
#
# COMPACT_ATOMS: atom_id res chain seq x y z
N MET A 1 46.08 37.33 1.39
CA MET A 1 45.79 36.24 2.35
C MET A 1 44.30 36.22 2.62
N LYS A 2 43.68 35.02 2.53
CA LYS A 2 42.33 34.67 3.00
C LYS A 2 41.21 35.45 2.28
N THR A 3 40.34 34.84 1.50
CA THR A 3 39.39 33.80 1.90
C THR A 3 38.81 33.12 0.65
N LEU A 4 39.32 31.93 0.32
CA LEU A 4 38.73 31.00 -0.66
C LEU A 4 38.36 29.75 0.12
N LEU A 5 37.25 29.78 0.86
CA LEU A 5 36.78 28.62 1.62
C LEU A 5 35.28 28.73 1.95
N ALA A 6 34.42 28.86 0.93
CA ALA A 6 32.97 28.92 1.13
C ALA A 6 32.17 28.21 0.02
N LEU A 7 32.74 27.17 -0.61
CA LEU A 7 32.11 26.47 -1.74
C LEU A 7 32.22 24.95 -1.64
N LEU A 8 32.29 24.42 -0.43
CA LEU A 8 32.25 22.98 -0.14
C LEU A 8 31.19 22.69 0.94
N LEU A 9 30.02 23.30 0.82
CA LEU A 9 28.85 22.83 1.56
C LEU A 9 28.23 21.65 0.79
N PRO A 10 27.99 20.50 1.44
CA PRO A 10 27.90 19.22 0.76
C PRO A 10 26.55 19.09 0.05
N CYS A 11 26.57 18.87 -1.27
CA CYS A 11 25.43 18.34 -2.03
C CYS A 11 25.07 16.87 -1.66
N THR A 12 25.43 16.38 -0.48
CA THR A 12 25.18 15.01 -0.03
C THR A 12 23.89 14.86 0.79
N LEU A 13 23.06 15.90 0.87
CA LEU A 13 21.78 15.88 1.59
C LEU A 13 20.60 15.32 0.76
N TYR A 14 20.89 14.59 -0.33
CA TYR A 14 19.91 14.04 -1.28
C TYR A 14 20.06 12.53 -1.53
N ALA A 15 20.57 11.74 -0.58
CA ALA A 15 20.91 10.34 -0.87
C ALA A 15 20.48 9.32 0.19
N SER A 16 19.24 9.41 0.69
CA SER A 16 18.66 8.30 1.45
C SER A 16 17.14 8.17 1.33
N GLU A 17 16.54 8.24 0.13
CA GLU A 17 15.22 7.61 -0.08
C GLU A 17 15.04 7.10 -1.52
N PRO A 18 15.27 5.79 -1.72
CA PRO A 18 14.43 5.04 -2.67
C PRO A 18 13.83 3.76 -2.05
N THR A 19 14.52 3.16 -1.08
CA THR A 19 14.15 1.83 -0.55
C THR A 19 12.91 1.87 0.32
N GLU A 20 12.79 2.88 1.19
CA GLU A 20 11.65 2.99 2.10
C GLU A 20 10.33 3.28 1.37
N LEU A 21 10.38 4.15 0.35
CA LEU A 21 9.20 4.51 -0.44
C LEU A 21 8.69 3.32 -1.28
N ASN A 22 9.61 2.61 -1.94
CA ASN A 22 9.29 1.43 -2.76
C ASN A 22 8.75 0.27 -1.89
N TYR A 23 9.29 0.14 -0.68
CA TYR A 23 8.78 -0.81 0.31
C TYR A 23 7.33 -0.50 0.71
N LYS A 24 6.99 0.77 0.98
CA LYS A 24 5.62 1.18 1.35
C LYS A 24 4.61 0.93 0.23
N THR A 25 4.96 1.24 -1.02
CA THR A 25 4.07 1.04 -2.18
C THR A 25 3.83 -0.43 -2.52
N ALA A 26 4.81 -1.31 -2.29
CA ALA A 26 4.67 -2.74 -2.53
C ALA A 26 3.55 -3.39 -1.69
N TYR A 27 3.44 -3.04 -0.40
CA TYR A 27 2.38 -3.57 0.46
C TYR A 27 0.99 -3.07 0.05
N LEU A 28 0.87 -1.78 -0.28
CA LEU A 28 -0.41 -1.21 -0.71
C LEU A 28 -0.92 -1.93 -1.96
N TRP A 29 -0.04 -2.14 -2.95
CA TRP A 29 -0.41 -2.88 -4.15
C TRP A 29 -0.77 -4.34 -3.84
N GLN A 30 0.00 -5.01 -2.98
CA GLN A 30 -0.28 -6.38 -2.56
C GLN A 30 -1.67 -6.49 -1.93
N TRP A 31 -2.03 -5.60 -1.01
CA TRP A 31 -3.31 -5.68 -0.30
C TRP A 31 -4.49 -5.34 -1.19
N VAL A 32 -4.36 -4.31 -2.02
CA VAL A 32 -5.38 -3.95 -3.01
C VAL A 32 -5.61 -5.09 -4.00
N THR A 33 -4.54 -5.74 -4.46
CA THR A 33 -4.65 -6.90 -5.35
C THR A 33 -5.32 -8.08 -4.65
N ALA A 34 -5.01 -8.34 -3.37
CA ALA A 34 -5.65 -9.40 -2.60
C ALA A 34 -7.15 -9.14 -2.43
N CYS A 35 -7.55 -7.90 -2.13
CA CYS A 35 -8.97 -7.52 -2.08
C CYS A 35 -9.64 -7.72 -3.44
N ALA A 36 -8.99 -7.29 -4.53
CA ALA A 36 -9.53 -7.43 -5.86
C ALA A 36 -9.73 -8.90 -6.25
N GLN A 37 -8.89 -9.82 -5.77
CA GLN A 37 -9.07 -11.26 -5.99
C GLN A 37 -10.32 -11.82 -5.30
N VAL A 38 -10.74 -11.24 -4.18
CA VAL A 38 -11.98 -11.59 -3.46
C VAL A 38 -13.20 -11.03 -4.18
N MET A 39 -13.13 -9.80 -4.70
CA MET A 39 -14.24 -9.14 -5.40
C MET A 39 -14.44 -9.60 -6.85
N ALA A 40 -13.36 -9.86 -7.58
CA ALA A 40 -13.40 -10.16 -9.02
C ALA A 40 -14.37 -11.29 -9.44
N PRO A 41 -14.51 -12.39 -8.68
CA PRO A 41 -15.48 -13.44 -9.00
C PRO A 41 -16.91 -12.92 -9.17
N GLU A 42 -17.32 -11.89 -8.43
CA GLU A 42 -18.65 -11.30 -8.59
C GLU A 42 -18.82 -10.62 -9.95
N PHE A 43 -17.83 -9.85 -10.39
CA PHE A 43 -17.86 -9.24 -11.71
C PHE A 43 -17.77 -10.27 -12.83
N GLU A 44 -17.05 -11.37 -12.63
CA GLU A 44 -17.02 -12.50 -13.57
C GLU A 44 -18.39 -13.18 -13.69
N ARG A 45 -19.12 -13.35 -12.59
CA ARG A 45 -20.51 -13.86 -12.60
C ARG A 45 -21.46 -12.95 -13.38
N GLN A 46 -21.14 -11.66 -13.47
CA GLN A 46 -21.89 -10.67 -14.26
C GLN A 46 -21.47 -10.64 -15.74
N GLY A 47 -20.57 -11.54 -16.17
CA GLY A 47 -20.12 -11.66 -17.55
C GLY A 47 -18.88 -10.83 -17.90
N MET A 48 -18.22 -10.22 -16.91
CA MET A 48 -16.99 -9.47 -17.15
C MET A 48 -15.79 -10.41 -17.34
N PRO A 49 -14.96 -10.24 -18.40
CA PRO A 49 -13.73 -11.02 -18.55
C PRO A 49 -12.77 -10.80 -17.37
N ARG A 50 -12.08 -11.85 -16.91
CA ARG A 50 -11.22 -11.82 -15.71
C ARG A 50 -10.29 -10.60 -15.60
N HIS A 51 -9.64 -10.21 -16.69
CA HIS A 51 -8.72 -9.07 -16.67
C HIS A 51 -9.44 -7.73 -16.43
N PHE A 52 -10.62 -7.54 -17.04
CA PHE A 52 -11.48 -6.40 -16.76
C PHE A 52 -12.05 -6.47 -15.34
N ALA A 53 -12.49 -7.66 -14.89
CA ALA A 53 -13.02 -7.88 -13.54
C ALA A 53 -12.01 -7.50 -12.46
N MET A 54 -10.74 -7.88 -12.63
CA MET A 54 -9.66 -7.49 -11.72
C MET A 54 -9.41 -5.99 -11.72
N ASN A 55 -9.33 -5.36 -12.90
CA ASN A 55 -9.12 -3.91 -13.00
C ASN A 55 -10.26 -3.13 -12.36
N TRP A 56 -11.50 -3.59 -12.56
CA TRP A 56 -12.67 -2.99 -11.94
C TRP A 56 -12.67 -3.18 -10.43
N ALA A 57 -12.41 -4.41 -9.96
CA ALA A 57 -12.34 -4.75 -8.55
C ALA A 57 -11.31 -3.92 -7.77
N VAL A 58 -10.14 -3.64 -8.35
CA VAL A 58 -9.11 -2.79 -7.74
C VAL A 58 -9.65 -1.40 -7.34
N THR A 59 -10.57 -0.84 -8.11
CA THR A 59 -11.15 0.48 -7.82
C THR A 59 -12.02 0.49 -6.55
N GLY A 60 -12.58 -0.65 -6.15
CA GLY A 60 -13.37 -0.82 -4.93
C GLY A 60 -12.55 -1.09 -3.67
N CYS A 61 -11.22 -1.28 -3.80
CA CYS A 61 -10.38 -1.80 -2.71
C CYS A 61 -9.69 -0.71 -1.86
N SER A 62 -10.15 0.54 -1.92
CA SER A 62 -9.61 1.61 -1.07
C SER A 62 -9.89 1.39 0.42
N CYS A 63 -10.98 0.67 0.78
CA CYS A 63 -11.31 0.35 2.17
C CYS A 63 -10.21 -0.44 2.91
N VAL A 64 -9.34 -1.14 2.20
CA VAL A 64 -8.19 -1.83 2.78
C VAL A 64 -7.25 -0.86 3.49
N ILE A 65 -6.94 0.27 2.83
CA ILE A 65 -5.99 1.26 3.34
C ILE A 65 -6.59 2.00 4.54
N ASP A 66 -7.87 2.34 4.46
CA ASP A 66 -8.56 3.08 5.51
C ASP A 66 -8.77 2.21 6.76
N GLY A 67 -9.17 0.94 6.60
CA GLY A 67 -9.24 -0.02 7.70
C GLY A 67 -7.89 -0.23 8.38
N PHE A 68 -6.84 -0.42 7.57
CA PHE A 68 -5.48 -0.58 8.10
C PHE A 68 -5.00 0.67 8.88
N ARG A 69 -5.19 1.87 8.34
CA ARG A 69 -4.76 3.12 9.00
C ARG A 69 -5.55 3.46 10.25
N ARG A 70 -6.82 3.05 10.32
CA ARG A 70 -7.67 3.23 11.50
C ARG A 70 -7.11 2.44 12.68
N ASP A 71 -6.68 1.21 12.44
CA ASP A 71 -6.30 0.28 13.50
C ASP A 71 -4.77 0.29 13.76
N TYR A 72 -3.98 0.73 12.78
CA TYR A 72 -2.52 0.88 12.89
C TYR A 72 -2.10 2.34 12.65
N PRO A 73 -2.03 3.18 13.71
CA PRO A 73 -1.45 4.52 13.60
C PRO A 73 0.02 4.46 13.14
N PHE A 74 0.52 5.58 12.60
CA PHE A 74 1.86 5.65 11.99
C PHE A 74 2.98 5.13 12.93
N GLU A 75 2.91 5.46 14.21
CA GLU A 75 3.88 5.04 15.22
C GLU A 75 3.87 3.53 15.49
N SER A 76 2.73 2.84 15.34
CA SER A 76 2.68 1.39 15.46
C SER A 76 3.17 0.72 14.17
N ILE A 77 2.89 1.31 13.01
CA ILE A 77 3.30 0.78 11.71
C ILE A 77 4.83 0.59 11.69
N ILE A 78 5.62 1.58 12.11
CA ILE A 78 7.09 1.50 12.11
C ILE A 78 7.65 0.36 12.97
N GLN A 79 6.87 -0.13 13.94
CA GLN A 79 7.26 -1.25 14.80
C GLN A 79 6.87 -2.61 14.22
N LEU A 80 5.93 -2.65 13.26
CA LEU A 80 5.52 -3.90 12.63
C LEU A 80 6.62 -4.44 11.71
N THR A 81 6.90 -5.72 11.88
CA THR A 81 7.70 -6.50 10.94
C THR A 81 7.02 -6.59 9.57
N SER A 82 7.80 -6.94 8.55
CA SER A 82 7.29 -7.20 7.21
C SER A 82 6.19 -8.28 7.18
N GLU A 83 6.29 -9.29 8.04
CA GLU A 83 5.33 -10.39 8.12
C GLU A 83 4.02 -9.93 8.76
N GLU A 84 4.08 -9.18 9.85
CA GLU A 84 2.90 -8.62 10.52
C GLU A 84 2.14 -7.65 9.61
N ARG A 85 2.87 -6.79 8.87
CA ARG A 85 2.26 -5.90 7.87
C ARG A 85 1.54 -6.68 6.77
N ARG A 86 2.14 -7.78 6.31
CA ARG A 86 1.52 -8.65 5.30
C ARG A 86 0.25 -9.30 5.85
N ALA A 87 0.31 -9.85 7.06
CA ALA A 87 -0.81 -10.52 7.70
C ALA A 87 -1.97 -9.54 7.97
N ALA A 88 -1.68 -8.36 8.53
CA ALA A 88 -2.67 -7.33 8.78
C ALA A 88 -3.33 -6.85 7.48
N GLY A 89 -2.55 -6.58 6.44
CA GLY A 89 -3.12 -6.17 5.15
C GLY A 89 -3.94 -7.26 4.46
N ALA A 90 -3.60 -8.54 4.62
CA ALA A 90 -4.40 -9.65 4.12
C ALA A 90 -5.77 -9.73 4.83
N PHE A 91 -5.81 -9.45 6.14
CA PHE A 91 -7.06 -9.38 6.90
C PHE A 91 -7.99 -8.28 6.36
N TYR A 92 -7.51 -7.04 6.22
CA TYR A 92 -8.35 -5.96 5.67
C TYR A 92 -8.72 -6.17 4.20
N ALA A 93 -7.85 -6.80 3.42
CA ALA A 93 -8.15 -7.17 2.04
C ALA A 93 -9.34 -8.12 1.94
N ASP A 94 -9.40 -9.13 2.81
CA ASP A 94 -10.52 -10.08 2.88
C ASP A 94 -11.82 -9.39 3.30
N GLN A 95 -11.79 -8.59 4.37
CA GLN A 95 -12.97 -7.86 4.85
C GLN A 95 -13.52 -6.87 3.82
N CYS A 96 -12.62 -6.08 3.21
CA CYS A 96 -12.99 -5.09 2.18
C CYS A 96 -13.54 -5.81 0.94
N GLY A 97 -12.91 -6.91 0.50
CA GLY A 97 -13.38 -7.67 -0.65
C GLY A 97 -14.74 -8.36 -0.44
N LYS A 98 -15.09 -8.70 0.81
CA LYS A 98 -16.41 -9.23 1.20
C LYS A 98 -17.46 -8.13 1.43
N GLY A 99 -17.04 -6.86 1.47
CA GLY A 99 -17.92 -5.73 1.81
C GLY A 99 -18.26 -5.62 3.30
N GLU A 100 -17.47 -6.25 4.18
CA GLU A 100 -17.63 -6.16 5.65
C GLU A 100 -17.11 -4.83 6.20
N ILE A 101 -16.16 -4.22 5.49
CA ILE A 101 -15.72 -2.85 5.68
C ILE A 101 -15.89 -2.10 4.37
N THR A 102 -16.38 -0.87 4.45
CA THR A 102 -16.56 0.03 3.31
C THR A 102 -15.90 1.37 3.62
N LEU A 103 -15.76 2.21 2.59
CA LEU A 103 -15.52 3.63 2.77
C LEU A 103 -16.64 4.30 3.58
#